data_AF-A0A7G9GXG7-F1
#
_entry.id   AF-A0A7G9GXG7-F1
#
_cell.length_a   1.000
_cell.length_b   1.000
_cell.length_c   1.000
_cell.angle_alpha   90.00
_cell.angle_beta   90.00
_cell.angle_gamma   90.00
#
_symmetry.space_group_name_H-M   'P 1'
#
loop_
_entity.id
_entity.type
_entity.pdbx_description
1 polymer ?
#
loop_
_entity_poly.entity_id
_entity_poly.type
_entity_poly.pdbx_seq_one_letter_code
_entity_poly.pdbx_strand_id
1 'polypeptide(L)' 'MKKDIKLIDTGIVRSNIEKKILTKTTKKELAKKIGITPQTLNTILENMSKKKNCTVASINKIAIAGKISCEELLTE' A
#
# COMPACT_ATOMS: atom_id res chain seq x y z
N MET A 1 29.34 -2.48 7.61
CA MET A 1 28.33 -2.69 6.55
C MET A 1 27.00 -2.11 7.02
N LYS A 2 26.71 -0.85 6.68
CA LYS A 2 25.38 -0.28 6.92
C LYS A 2 24.46 -0.95 5.89
N LYS A 3 23.57 -1.83 6.35
CA LYS A 3 22.49 -2.38 5.52
C LYS A 3 21.76 -1.19 4.94
N ASP A 4 21.80 -1.02 3.62
CA ASP A 4 20.89 -0.18 2.86
C ASP A 4 19.47 -0.66 3.15
N ILE A 5 18.89 -0.15 4.23
CA ILE A 5 17.46 -0.15 4.43
C ILE A 5 16.97 0.74 3.29
N LYS A 6 16.59 0.13 2.17
CA LYS A 6 15.76 0.80 1.16
C LYS A 6 14.59 1.37 1.93
N LEU A 7 14.68 2.65 2.28
CA LEU A 7 13.60 3.44 2.85
C LEU A 7 12.54 3.44 1.77
N ILE A 8 11.59 2.52 1.89
CA ILE A 8 10.45 2.48 0.99
C ILE A 8 9.76 3.82 1.18
N ASP A 9 9.69 4.62 0.12
CA ASP A 9 8.94 5.86 0.19
C ASP A 9 7.45 5.51 0.23
N THR A 10 6.95 5.38 1.44
CA THR A 10 5.55 5.03 1.69
C THR A 10 4.60 6.12 1.20
N GLY A 11 5.10 7.32 0.89
CA GLY A 11 4.35 8.39 0.23
C GLY A 11 4.02 8.03 -1.22
N ILE A 12 5.04 7.65 -2.01
CA ILE A 12 4.86 7.20 -3.40
C ILE A 12 3.90 5.99 -3.45
N VAL A 13 4.10 5.01 -2.57
CA VAL A 13 3.25 3.82 -2.47
C VAL A 13 1.79 4.21 -2.23
N ARG A 14 1.53 5.11 -1.27
CA ARG A 14 0.18 5.59 -1.01
C ARG A 14 -0.41 6.27 -2.25
N SER A 15 0.32 7.20 -2.88
CA SER A 15 -0.16 7.89 -4.08
C SER A 15 -0.49 6.92 -5.22
N ASN A 16 0.31 5.88 -5.40
CA ASN A 16 0.05 4.84 -6.39
C ASN A 16 -1.15 3.97 -6.03
N ILE A 17 -1.35 3.64 -4.76
CA ILE A 17 -2.56 2.96 -4.31
C ILE A 17 -3.80 3.84 -4.61
N GLU A 18 -3.76 5.13 -4.31
CA GLU A 18 -4.89 6.03 -4.58
C GLU A 18 -5.16 6.19 -6.08
N LYS A 19 -4.11 6.35 -6.91
CA LYS A 19 -4.24 6.59 -8.36
C LYS A 19 -4.43 5.34 -9.21
N LYS A 20 -3.79 4.21 -8.88
CA LYS A 20 -3.80 2.99 -9.70
C LYS A 20 -4.80 1.95 -9.20
N ILE A 21 -5.04 1.89 -7.88
CA ILE A 21 -5.96 0.91 -7.26
C ILE A 21 -7.31 1.56 -6.96
N LEU A 22 -7.35 2.65 -6.17
CA LEU A 22 -8.61 3.24 -5.71
C LEU A 22 -9.41 3.96 -6.81
N THR A 23 -8.82 4.17 -7.99
CA THR A 23 -9.53 4.59 -9.21
C THR A 23 -10.34 3.47 -9.85
N LYS A 24 -9.93 2.21 -9.65
CA LYS A 24 -10.56 1.00 -10.24
C LYS A 24 -11.34 0.17 -9.22
N THR A 25 -11.15 0.41 -7.92
CA THR A 25 -11.84 -0.31 -6.84
C THR A 25 -12.08 0.60 -5.65
N THR A 26 -13.08 0.31 -4.82
CA THR A 26 -13.31 1.10 -3.61
C THR A 26 -12.45 0.60 -2.45
N LYS A 27 -12.20 1.45 -1.45
CA LYS A 27 -11.52 1.01 -0.20
C LYS A 27 -12.22 -0.19 0.44
N LYS A 28 -13.56 -0.27 0.34
CA LYS A 28 -14.36 -1.37 0.89
C LYS A 28 -14.08 -2.68 0.15
N GLU A 29 -14.08 -2.65 -1.18
CA GLU A 29 -13.77 -3.81 -2.01
C GLU A 29 -12.32 -4.26 -1.87
N LEU A 30 -11.39 -3.30 -1.82
CA LEU A 30 -9.99 -3.57 -1.58
C LEU A 30 -9.77 -4.24 -0.21
N ALA A 31 -10.38 -3.70 0.85
CA ALA A 31 -10.31 -4.28 2.18
C ALA A 31 -10.88 -5.71 2.22
N LYS A 32 -12.03 -5.94 1.56
CA LYS A 32 -12.65 -7.26 1.43
C LYS A 32 -11.73 -8.26 0.73
N LYS A 33 -11.05 -7.86 -0.36
CA LYS A 33 -10.09 -8.72 -1.08
C LYS A 33 -8.86 -9.07 -0.25
N ILE A 34 -8.41 -8.16 0.62
CA ILE A 34 -7.27 -8.39 1.50
C ILE A 34 -7.70 -9.18 2.76
N GLY A 35 -9.01 -9.34 3.00
CA GLY A 35 -9.54 -10.00 4.18
C GLY A 35 -9.44 -9.14 5.46
N ILE A 36 -9.45 -7.81 5.30
CA ILE A 36 -9.40 -6.86 6.43
C ILE A 36 -10.62 -5.94 6.42
N THR A 37 -10.83 -5.21 7.51
CA THR A 37 -11.89 -4.19 7.56
C THR A 37 -11.47 -2.93 6.79
N PRO A 38 -12.43 -2.14 6.27
CA PRO A 38 -12.14 -0.86 5.64
C PRO A 38 -11.44 0.13 6.58
N GLN A 39 -11.73 0.07 7.89
CA GLN A 39 -11.02 0.85 8.90
C GLN A 39 -9.55 0.46 8.98
N THR A 40 -9.26 -0.85 9.06
CA THR A 40 -7.87 -1.35 9.09
C THR A 40 -7.11 -0.91 7.85
N LEU A 41 -7.72 -1.00 6.67
CA LEU A 41 -7.11 -0.51 5.42
C LEU A 41 -6.81 1.00 5.50
N ASN A 42 -7.76 1.81 5.99
CA ASN A 42 -7.56 3.23 6.13
C ASN A 42 -6.40 3.56 7.10
N THR A 43 -6.32 2.86 8.24
CA THR A 43 -5.20 2.99 9.17
C THR A 43 -3.86 2.61 8.52
N ILE A 44 -3.82 1.57 7.68
CA ILE A 44 -2.60 1.21 6.94
C ILE A 44 -2.19 2.34 5.99
N LEU A 45 -3.13 2.90 5.22
CA LEU A 45 -2.88 4.02 4.30
C LEU A 45 -2.44 5.30 5.05
N GLU A 46 -3.04 5.59 6.20
CA GLU A 46 -2.61 6.72 7.03
C GLU A 46 -1.22 6.51 7.64
N ASN A 47 -0.90 5.29 8.06
CA ASN A 47 0.44 4.96 8.57
C ASN A 47 1.51 5.06 7.48
N MET A 48 1.20 4.67 6.23
CA MET A 48 2.05 4.93 5.07
C MET A 48 2.31 6.43 4.91
N SER A 49 1.30 7.29 5.10
CA SER A 49 1.48 8.74 5.00
C SER A 49 2.37 9.33 6.09
N LYS A 50 2.39 8.72 7.29
CA LYS A 50 3.16 9.19 8.44
C LYS A 50 4.60 8.66 8.45
N LYS A 51 5.05 8.01 7.36
CA LYS A 51 6.32 7.25 7.27
C LYS A 51 6.51 6.27 8.44
N LYS A 52 5.40 5.83 9.05
CA LYS A 52 5.41 4.89 10.17
C LYS A 52 5.36 3.48 9.60
N ASN A 53 6.38 2.68 9.95
CA ASN A 53 6.48 1.22 9.79
C ASN A 53 5.39 0.60 8.90
N CYS A 54 5.47 0.85 7.60
CA CYS A 54 4.70 0.09 6.63
C CYS A 54 5.61 -1.00 6.08
N THR A 55 5.26 -2.26 6.34
CA THR A 55 6.06 -3.38 5.91
C THR A 55 5.79 -3.70 4.44
N VAL A 56 6.80 -4.21 3.73
CA VAL A 56 6.67 -4.73 2.36
C VAL A 56 5.52 -5.73 2.26
N ALA A 57 5.27 -6.53 3.31
CA ALA A 57 4.17 -7.47 3.36
C ALA A 57 2.79 -6.79 3.22
N SER A 58 2.58 -5.65 3.87
CA SER A 58 1.33 -4.89 3.76
C SER A 58 1.16 -4.29 2.36
N ILE A 59 2.24 -3.76 1.80
CA ILE A 59 2.26 -3.21 0.42
C ILE A 59 1.94 -4.31 -0.58
N ASN A 60 2.57 -5.48 -0.46
CA ASN A 60 2.35 -6.62 -1.34
C ASN A 60 0.91 -7.12 -1.29
N LYS A 61 0.32 -7.22 -0.09
CA LYS A 61 -1.10 -7.58 0.06
C LYS A 61 -2.03 -6.60 -0.66
N ILE A 62 -1.77 -5.30 -0.55
CA ILE A 62 -2.55 -4.27 -1.23
C ILE A 62 -2.36 -4.36 -2.75
N ALA A 63 -1.12 -4.57 -3.22
CA ALA A 63 -0.79 -4.74 -4.64
C ALA A 63 -1.57 -5.92 -5.25
N ILE A 64 -1.51 -7.09 -4.62
CA ILE A 64 -2.22 -8.31 -5.04
C ILE A 64 -3.73 -8.05 -5.10
N ALA A 65 -4.30 -7.42 -4.07
CA ALA A 65 -5.74 -7.14 -4.05
C ALA A 65 -6.16 -6.08 -5.09
N GLY A 66 -5.27 -5.13 -5.38
CA GLY A 66 -5.39 -4.16 -6.45
C GLY A 66 -5.10 -4.71 -7.85
N LYS A 67 -4.71 -5.98 -7.97
CA LYS A 67 -4.27 -6.63 -9.22
C LYS A 67 -3.15 -5.85 -9.91
N ILE A 68 -2.18 -5.36 -9.14
CA ILE A 68 -1.02 -4.63 -9.63
C ILE A 68 0.25 -5.21 -9.00
N SER A 69 1.39 -5.08 -9.70
CA SER A 69 2.69 -5.51 -9.16
C SER A 69 3.13 -4.63 -8.00
N CYS A 70 3.84 -5.21 -7.03
CA CYS A 70 4.41 -4.43 -5.93
C CYS A 70 5.41 -3.37 -6.44
N GLU A 71 6.17 -3.70 -7.49
CA GLU A 71 7.11 -2.79 -8.16
C GLU A 71 6.42 -1.53 -8.68
N GLU A 72 5.27 -1.68 -9.35
CA GLU A 72 4.44 -0.60 -9.86
C GLU A 72 3.89 0.35 -8.77
N LEU A 73 3.85 -0.10 -7.51
CA LEU A 73 3.52 0.73 -6.36
C LEU A 73 4.75 1.44 -5.78
N LEU A 74 5.94 0.86 -5.96
CA LEU A 74 7.21 1.37 -5.44
C LEU A 74 7.88 2.37 -6.39
N THR A 75 7.47 2.41 -7.66
CA THR A 75 7.96 3.32 -8.69
C THR A 75 6.95 4.44 -8.98
N GLU A 76 7.42 5.62 -9.36
CA GLU A 76 6.56 6.76 -9.76
C GLU A 76 5.76 6.51 -11.05
#